data_AF-A0A932MYR5-F1
#
_entry.id   AF-A0A932MYR5-F1
#
_cell.length_a   1.000
_cell.length_b   1.000
_cell.length_c   1.000
_cell.angle_alpha   90.00
_cell.angle_beta   90.00
_cell.angle_gamma   90.00
#
_symmetry.space_group_name_H-M   'P 1'
#
loop_
_entity.id
_entity.type
_entity.pdbx_description
1 polymer ?
#
loop_
_entity_poly.entity_id
_entity_poly.type
_entity_poly.pdbx_seq_one_letter_code
_entity_poly.pdbx_strand_id
1 'polypeptide(L)'
;MARFKRVLIANRGEIAVRVARTLREMGIEPVALYSEADRIAPHVRAADLAFFIGPPPARESYLRGDAIIEVAKAARADAIHPGYGFLSENAAFAEAV
;
A
#
# COMPACT_ATOMS: atom_id res chain seq x y z
N MET A 1 13.96 15.44 -10.83
CA MET A 1 13.63 14.02 -11.07
C MET A 1 13.00 13.46 -9.80
N ALA A 2 11.87 12.76 -9.88
CA ALA A 2 11.25 12.14 -8.72
C ALA A 2 12.20 11.09 -8.11
N ARG A 3 12.45 11.17 -6.80
CA ARG A 3 13.37 10.28 -6.05
C ARG A 3 12.85 8.83 -5.99
N PHE A 4 11.57 8.61 -6.25
CA PHE A 4 10.92 7.30 -6.25
C PHE A 4 10.26 7.05 -7.60
N LYS A 5 10.38 5.82 -8.12
CA LYS A 5 9.69 5.36 -9.32
C LYS A 5 8.40 4.62 -8.97
N ARG A 6 8.39 3.90 -7.86
CA ARG A 6 7.26 3.07 -7.41
C ARG A 6 7.04 3.24 -5.93
N VAL A 7 5.80 3.47 -5.52
CA VAL A 7 5.42 3.61 -4.11
C VAL A 7 4.26 2.69 -3.78
N LEU A 8 4.45 1.86 -2.75
CA LEU A 8 3.41 1.00 -2.22
C LEU A 8 2.57 1.75 -1.19
N ILE A 9 1.26 1.59 -1.27
CA ILE A 9 0.32 2.23 -0.36
C ILE A 9 -0.16 1.19 0.63
N ALA A 10 0.34 1.25 1.87
CA ALA A 10 0.00 0.31 2.94
C ALA A 10 -1.32 0.69 3.64
N ASN A 11 -2.38 0.86 2.84
CA ASN A 11 -3.71 1.25 3.30
C ASN A 11 -4.80 0.85 2.28
N ARG A 12 -6.07 1.17 2.56
CA ARG A 12 -7.23 0.88 1.71
C ARG A 12 -8.21 2.04 1.63
N GLY A 13 -9.24 1.91 0.79
CA GLY A 13 -10.34 2.86 0.74
C GLY A 13 -9.91 4.22 0.18
N GLU A 14 -10.56 5.29 0.63
CA GLU A 14 -10.35 6.62 0.03
C GLU A 14 -8.88 7.06 0.12
N ILE A 15 -8.20 6.80 1.24
CA ILE A 15 -6.87 7.38 1.46
C ILE A 15 -5.87 6.78 0.47
N ALA A 16 -6.07 5.51 0.14
CA ALA A 16 -5.27 4.86 -0.89
C ALA A 16 -5.56 5.41 -2.29
N VAL A 17 -6.82 5.75 -2.61
CA VAL A 17 -7.16 6.47 -3.86
C VAL A 17 -6.50 7.85 -3.89
N ARG A 18 -6.59 8.60 -2.78
CA ARG A 18 -6.04 9.95 -2.62
C ARG A 18 -4.53 9.96 -2.84
N VAL A 19 -3.80 9.01 -2.26
CA VAL A 19 -2.35 8.88 -2.41
C VAL A 19 -2.00 8.43 -3.83
N ALA A 20 -2.67 7.41 -4.37
CA ALA A 20 -2.43 6.91 -5.72
C ALA A 20 -2.59 8.00 -6.80
N ARG A 21 -3.59 8.87 -6.63
CA ARG A 21 -3.80 10.03 -7.52
C ARG A 21 -2.59 10.96 -7.53
N THR A 22 -2.07 11.35 -6.37
CA THR A 22 -0.90 12.25 -6.30
C THR A 22 0.36 11.57 -6.83
N LEU A 23 0.56 10.28 -6.55
CA LEU A 23 1.69 9.54 -7.12
C LEU A 23 1.66 9.58 -8.65
N ARG A 24 0.50 9.33 -9.27
CA ARG A 24 0.34 9.45 -10.74
C ARG A 24 0.59 10.86 -11.25
N GLU A 25 0.06 11.89 -10.59
CA GLU A 25 0.32 13.30 -10.94
C GLU A 25 1.83 13.65 -10.87
N MET A 26 2.59 12.95 -10.02
CA MET A 26 4.03 13.10 -9.88
C MET A 26 4.85 12.18 -10.82
N GLY A 27 4.19 11.35 -11.64
CA GLY A 27 4.86 10.36 -12.49
C GLY A 27 5.47 9.18 -11.73
N ILE A 28 4.93 8.85 -10.56
CA ILE A 28 5.32 7.73 -9.70
C ILE A 28 4.26 6.64 -9.79
N GLU A 29 4.66 5.39 -9.98
CA GLU A 29 3.76 4.23 -10.11
C GLU A 29 3.18 3.81 -8.74
N PRO A 30 1.87 3.97 -8.50
CA PRO A 30 1.23 3.51 -7.27
C PRO A 30 1.01 1.99 -7.26
N VAL A 31 1.33 1.37 -6.13
CA VAL A 31 1.02 -0.04 -5.85
C VAL A 31 0.04 -0.13 -4.70
N ALA A 32 -1.13 -0.75 -4.92
CA ALA A 32 -2.14 -0.99 -3.89
C ALA A 32 -1.95 -2.36 -3.22
N LEU A 33 -2.45 -2.46 -1.99
CA LEU A 33 -2.70 -3.72 -1.30
C LEU A 33 -4.19 -4.00 -1.22
N TYR A 34 -4.58 -5.28 -1.20
CA TYR A 34 -5.97 -5.66 -0.98
C TYR A 34 -6.15 -6.93 -0.15
N SER A 35 -7.13 -6.90 0.73
CA SER A 35 -7.71 -8.11 1.33
C SER A 35 -8.68 -8.78 0.36
N GLU A 36 -9.08 -10.02 0.63
CA GLU A 36 -10.04 -10.73 -0.21
C GLU A 36 -11.35 -9.94 -0.44
N ALA A 37 -11.86 -9.30 0.60
CA ALA A 37 -13.06 -8.46 0.53
C ALA A 37 -12.86 -7.20 -0.33
N ASP A 38 -11.61 -6.74 -0.47
CA ASP A 38 -11.27 -5.52 -1.20
C ASP A 38 -10.85 -5.78 -2.65
N ARG A 39 -10.89 -7.02 -3.14
CA ARG A 39 -10.40 -7.42 -4.47
C ARG A 39 -10.90 -6.53 -5.61
N ILE A 40 -12.12 -6.00 -5.50
CA ILE A 40 -12.74 -5.12 -6.50
C ILE A 40 -12.94 -3.68 -6.02
N ALA A 41 -12.35 -3.31 -4.88
CA ALA A 41 -12.53 -2.00 -4.26
C ALA A 41 -11.93 -0.87 -5.12
N PRO A 42 -12.43 0.38 -4.98
CA PRO A 42 -11.96 1.50 -5.79
C PRO A 42 -10.46 1.76 -5.73
N HIS A 43 -9.80 1.60 -4.56
CA HIS A 43 -8.37 1.85 -4.43
C HIS A 43 -7.50 0.84 -5.18
N VAL A 44 -7.98 -0.40 -5.34
CA VAL A 44 -7.32 -1.44 -6.14
C VAL A 44 -7.29 -1.03 -7.61
N ARG A 45 -8.41 -0.49 -8.12
CA ARG A 45 -8.52 0.00 -9.50
C ARG A 45 -7.77 1.33 -9.71
N ALA A 46 -7.54 2.08 -8.63
CA ALA A 46 -6.84 3.35 -8.66
C ALA A 46 -5.31 3.21 -8.68
N ALA A 47 -4.76 2.01 -8.49
CA ALA A 47 -3.32 1.75 -8.58
C ALA A 47 -2.96 1.09 -9.92
N ASP A 48 -1.67 1.10 -10.27
CA ASP A 48 -1.17 0.47 -11.50
C ASP A 48 -0.87 -1.01 -11.27
N LEU A 49 -0.45 -1.35 -10.05
CA LEU A 49 -0.28 -2.72 -9.57
C LEU A 49 -1.05 -2.91 -8.27
N ALA A 50 -1.53 -4.13 -8.03
CA ALA A 50 -2.20 -4.47 -6.78
C ALA A 50 -1.84 -5.88 -6.32
N PHE A 51 -1.58 -6.03 -5.02
CA PHE A 51 -1.16 -7.28 -4.42
C PHE A 51 -2.13 -7.74 -3.32
N PHE A 52 -2.46 -9.03 -3.35
CA PHE A 52 -3.27 -9.68 -2.33
C PHE A 52 -2.45 -9.85 -1.04
N ILE A 53 -3.03 -9.49 0.10
CA ILE A 53 -2.34 -9.54 1.40
C ILE A 53 -3.05 -10.38 2.46
N GLY A 54 -4.17 -11.02 2.14
CA GLY A 54 -4.83 -11.94 3.06
C GLY A 54 -6.36 -11.79 3.15
N PRO A 55 -6.98 -12.51 4.10
CA PRO A 55 -8.43 -12.54 4.28
C PRO A 55 -8.97 -11.20 4.81
N PRO A 56 -10.31 -11.02 4.86
CA PRO A 56 -10.95 -9.75 5.22
C PRO A 56 -10.56 -9.13 6.59
N PRO A 57 -10.30 -9.89 7.68
CA PRO A 57 -9.93 -9.30 8.95
C PRO A 57 -8.62 -8.51 8.85
N ALA A 58 -8.61 -7.25 9.30
CA ALA A 58 -7.44 -6.38 9.21
C ALA A 58 -6.21 -6.96 9.93
N ARG A 59 -6.40 -7.65 11.06
CA ARG A 59 -5.36 -8.37 11.81
C ARG A 59 -4.64 -9.46 10.99
N GLU A 60 -5.30 -9.98 9.97
CA GLU A 60 -4.80 -11.03 9.09
C GLU A 60 -4.41 -10.47 7.71
N SER A 61 -4.54 -9.16 7.50
CA SER A 61 -4.22 -8.45 6.25
C SER A 61 -3.49 -7.12 6.52
N TYR A 62 -4.20 -6.00 6.59
CA TYR A 62 -3.59 -4.64 6.65
C TYR A 62 -2.76 -4.34 7.90
N LEU A 63 -2.83 -5.18 8.93
CA LEU A 63 -1.98 -5.08 10.14
C LEU A 63 -0.82 -6.09 10.15
N ARG A 64 -0.66 -6.89 9.08
CA ARG A 64 0.47 -7.81 8.89
C ARG A 64 1.65 -7.07 8.26
N GLY A 65 2.37 -6.29 9.08
CA GLY A 65 3.51 -5.49 8.63
C GLY A 65 4.59 -6.30 7.90
N ASP A 66 4.84 -7.53 8.36
CA ASP A 66 5.74 -8.49 7.72
C ASP A 66 5.30 -8.81 6.28
N ALA A 67 4.03 -9.16 6.09
CA ALA A 67 3.48 -9.45 4.77
C ALA A 67 3.52 -8.22 3.85
N ILE A 68 3.26 -7.04 4.39
CA ILE A 68 3.32 -5.77 3.64
C ILE A 68 4.74 -5.49 3.16
N ILE A 69 5.76 -5.69 3.99
CA ILE A 69 7.17 -5.51 3.63
C ILE A 69 7.60 -6.52 2.57
N GLU A 70 7.21 -7.79 2.70
CA GLU A 70 7.51 -8.80 1.68
C GLU A 70 6.86 -8.47 0.34
N VAL A 71 5.63 -7.97 0.35
CA VAL A 71 4.98 -7.47 -0.87
C VAL A 71 5.69 -6.24 -1.43
N ALA A 72 6.14 -5.29 -0.59
CA ALA A 72 6.89 -4.13 -1.06
C ALA A 72 8.19 -4.53 -1.77
N LYS A 73 8.93 -5.51 -1.22
CA LYS A 73 10.13 -6.08 -1.84
C LYS A 73 9.81 -6.80 -3.15
N ALA A 74 8.79 -7.66 -3.17
CA ALA A 74 8.37 -8.38 -4.37
C ALA A 74 7.90 -7.42 -5.48
N ALA A 75 7.18 -6.38 -5.09
CA ALA A 75 6.74 -5.30 -5.95
C ALA A 75 7.87 -4.33 -6.32
N ARG A 76 9.09 -4.48 -5.77
CA ARG A 76 10.21 -3.55 -5.98
C ARG A 76 9.81 -2.08 -5.76
N ALA A 77 9.02 -1.82 -4.72
CA ALA A 77 8.64 -0.46 -4.34
C ALA A 77 9.84 0.26 -3.72
N ASP A 78 10.04 1.53 -4.07
CA ASP A 78 11.13 2.35 -3.53
C ASP A 78 10.75 2.99 -2.18
N ALA A 79 9.46 3.09 -1.89
CA ALA A 79 8.94 3.58 -0.61
C ALA A 79 7.55 3.01 -0.30
N ILE A 80 7.15 3.11 0.97
CA ILE A 80 5.82 2.78 1.47
C ILE A 80 5.16 4.05 2.02
N HIS A 81 3.92 4.31 1.60
CA HIS A 81 3.08 5.36 2.18
C HIS A 81 1.98 4.72 3.04
N PRO A 82 1.98 4.91 4.37
CA PRO A 82 1.05 4.20 5.24
C PRO A 82 -0.34 4.83 5.31
N GLY A 83 -0.53 6.05 4.80
CA GLY A 83 -1.81 6.75 4.92
C GLY A 83 -2.07 7.13 6.39
N TYR A 84 -3.27 6.85 6.89
CA TYR A 84 -3.63 7.02 8.30
C TYR A 84 -4.30 5.75 8.85
N GLY A 85 -4.24 5.55 10.17
CA GLY A 85 -4.69 4.31 10.80
C GLY A 85 -3.81 3.11 10.40
N PHE A 86 -4.27 1.91 10.73
CA PHE A 86 -3.49 0.67 10.57
C PHE A 86 -2.07 0.81 11.17
N LEU A 87 -1.04 0.82 10.32
CA LEU A 87 0.36 0.86 10.71
C LEU A 87 1.00 2.26 10.57
N SER A 88 0.20 3.31 10.31
CA SER A 88 0.73 4.68 10.11
C SER A 88 1.47 5.26 11.32
N GLU A 89 1.17 4.75 12.52
CA GLU A 89 1.77 5.21 13.79
C GLU A 89 2.47 4.05 14.51
N ASN A 90 2.90 3.03 13.77
CA ASN A 90 3.62 1.89 14.32
C ASN A 90 5.13 2.05 14.11
N ALA A 91 5.87 2.37 15.19
CA ALA A 91 7.32 2.58 15.13
C ALA A 91 8.08 1.33 14.66
N ALA A 92 7.70 0.14 15.15
CA ALA A 92 8.36 -1.11 14.78
C ALA A 92 8.17 -1.43 13.29
N PHE A 93 7.01 -1.11 12.72
CA PHE A 93 6.78 -1.22 11.27
C PHE A 93 7.68 -0.24 10.51
N ALA A 94 7.73 1.03 10.92
CA ALA A 94 8.55 2.03 10.25
C ALA A 94 10.06 1.71 10.27
N GLU A 95 10.57 1.14 11.37
CA GLU A 95 11.97 0.71 11.48
C GLU A 95 12.30 -0.52 10.62
N ALA A 96 11.30 -1.34 10.28
CA ALA A 96 11.48 -2.56 9.50
C ALA A 96 11.42 -2.36 7.97
N VAL A 97 11.06 -1.16 7.50
CA VAL A 97 10.94 -0.76 6.08
C VAL A 97 12.27 -0.24 5.56
#